data_AF-A0A925TVI8-F1
#
_entry.id   AF-A0A925TVI8-F1
#
_cell.length_a   1.000
_cell.length_b   1.000
_cell.length_c   1.000
_cell.angle_alpha   90.00
_cell.angle_beta   90.00
_cell.angle_gamma   90.00
#
_symmetry.space_group_name_H-M   'P 1'
#
loop_
_entity.id
_entity.type
_entity.pdbx_description
1 polymer ?
#
loop_
_entity_poly.entity_id
_entity_poly.type
_entity_poly.pdbx_seq_one_letter_code
_entity_poly.pdbx_strand_id
1 'polypeptide(L)'
;MERLENFDAVIATGSNNSARYFEYYFGKYPHIIRRNRASISILTGHETEEQLYDLGKDVFYYYGLGCRNVSKIYMPPTFEAEKLFRIWEDYRYVIDNNKYKNNYDYNRALLLLNQTPHLANDFFMMAEESRLFSPLSTIHYEYYSDSIDMQNKMNLIQEDLQCVVANTEGNTAFGKTQFPELWDYADHVDTMKFLVEL
;
A
#
# COMPACT_ATOMS: atom_id res chain seq x y z
N MET A 1 15.88 4.82 -27.63
CA MET A 1 14.75 5.74 -27.41
C MET A 1 15.12 7.06 -28.03
N GLU A 2 14.27 7.60 -28.89
CA GLU A 2 14.39 8.97 -29.38
C GLU A 2 14.32 9.93 -28.18
N ARG A 3 15.19 10.96 -28.20
CA ARG A 3 15.26 11.92 -27.11
C ARG A 3 14.08 12.89 -27.25
N LEU A 4 13.26 13.04 -26.21
CA LEU A 4 12.24 14.09 -26.17
C LEU A 4 12.93 15.45 -26.20
N GLU A 5 12.50 16.30 -27.11
CA GLU A 5 12.98 17.68 -27.31
C GLU A 5 11.79 18.65 -27.26
N ASN A 6 12.07 19.94 -27.02
CA ASN A 6 11.08 21.03 -27.00
C ASN A 6 9.94 20.86 -25.98
N PHE A 7 10.28 20.64 -24.70
CA PHE A 7 9.33 20.64 -23.59
C PHE A 7 9.75 21.64 -22.50
N ASP A 8 8.77 22.19 -21.78
CA ASP A 8 8.99 23.15 -20.70
C ASP A 8 9.11 22.48 -19.33
N ALA A 9 8.40 21.37 -19.12
CA ALA A 9 8.36 20.62 -17.87
C ALA A 9 8.03 19.13 -18.10
N VAL A 10 8.27 18.29 -17.08
CA VAL A 10 8.02 16.84 -17.15
C VAL A 10 7.17 16.35 -15.98
N ILE A 11 6.08 15.64 -16.27
CA ILE A 11 5.37 14.84 -15.28
C ILE A 11 5.52 13.37 -15.69
N ALA A 12 6.28 12.60 -14.92
CA ALA A 12 6.55 11.20 -15.21
C ALA A 12 6.08 10.31 -14.06
N THR A 13 5.58 9.12 -14.38
CA THR A 13 5.14 8.14 -13.39
C THR A 13 5.58 6.76 -13.85
N GLY A 14 6.16 5.99 -12.95
CA GLY A 14 6.59 4.63 -13.24
C GLY A 14 7.09 3.89 -12.02
N SER A 15 7.68 2.72 -12.27
CA SER A 15 8.32 1.93 -11.22
C SER A 15 9.48 2.69 -10.54
N ASN A 16 9.91 2.23 -9.37
CA ASN A 16 11.11 2.76 -8.71
C ASN A 16 12.35 2.75 -9.62
N ASN A 17 12.47 1.74 -10.48
CA ASN A 17 13.56 1.67 -11.44
C ASN A 17 13.40 2.75 -12.52
N SER A 18 12.20 2.87 -13.10
CA SER A 18 11.87 3.89 -14.10
C SER A 18 12.10 5.31 -13.58
N ALA A 19 11.71 5.58 -12.33
CA ALA A 19 11.91 6.87 -11.67
C ALA A 19 13.40 7.27 -11.66
N ARG A 20 14.32 6.34 -11.34
CA ARG A 20 15.76 6.63 -11.38
C ARG A 20 16.25 7.05 -12.76
N TYR A 21 15.71 6.45 -13.83
CA TYR A 21 16.02 6.88 -15.19
C TYR A 21 15.42 8.26 -15.47
N PHE A 22 14.17 8.50 -15.07
CA PHE A 22 13.54 9.82 -15.24
C PHE A 22 14.32 10.92 -14.53
N GLU A 23 14.78 10.70 -13.30
CA GLU A 23 15.63 11.66 -12.57
C GLU A 23 16.92 11.96 -13.33
N TYR A 24 17.59 10.93 -13.84
CA TYR A 24 18.83 11.09 -14.59
C TYR A 24 18.64 11.91 -15.87
N TYR A 25 17.55 11.68 -16.60
CA TYR A 25 17.30 12.35 -17.89
C TYR A 25 16.65 13.74 -17.73
N PHE A 26 15.73 13.89 -16.79
CA PHE A 26 14.84 15.03 -16.67
C PHE A 26 15.02 15.86 -15.41
N GLY A 27 15.83 15.42 -14.44
CA GLY A 27 16.00 16.11 -13.15
C GLY A 27 16.54 17.54 -13.23
N LYS A 28 17.08 17.95 -14.38
CA LYS A 28 17.54 19.33 -14.65
C LYS A 28 16.45 20.29 -15.16
N TYR A 29 15.25 19.78 -15.45
CA TYR A 29 14.09 20.57 -15.88
C TYR A 29 13.08 20.63 -14.73
N PRO A 30 12.12 21.57 -14.71
CA PRO A 30 10.97 21.49 -13.81
C PRO A 30 10.25 20.15 -13.98
N HIS A 31 10.09 19.40 -12.89
CA HIS A 31 9.52 18.05 -12.97
C HIS A 31 8.69 17.64 -11.75
N ILE A 32 7.75 16.73 -11.99
CA ILE A 32 7.16 15.84 -11.00
C ILE A 32 7.48 14.41 -11.45
N ILE A 33 8.33 13.72 -10.69
CA ILE A 33 8.64 12.32 -10.96
C ILE A 33 8.09 11.46 -9.84
N ARG A 34 7.10 10.64 -10.21
CA ARG A 34 6.39 9.75 -9.30
C ARG A 34 6.97 8.35 -9.34
N ARG A 35 7.25 7.81 -8.15
CA ARG A 35 7.74 6.44 -7.93
C ARG A 35 6.67 5.57 -7.27
N ASN A 36 6.93 4.28 -7.13
CA ASN A 36 5.99 3.40 -6.44
C ASN A 36 5.93 3.78 -4.95
N ARG A 37 4.72 3.92 -4.44
CA ARG A 37 4.42 4.05 -3.02
C ARG A 37 3.47 2.95 -2.57
N ALA A 38 3.42 2.71 -1.27
CA ALA A 38 2.52 1.76 -0.65
C ALA A 38 1.62 2.44 0.38
N SER A 39 0.49 1.82 0.68
CA SER A 39 -0.33 2.22 1.82
C SER A 39 -0.24 1.17 2.91
N ILE A 40 -0.34 1.61 4.15
CA ILE A 40 -0.27 0.76 5.34
C ILE A 40 -1.49 0.97 6.22
N SER A 41 -1.75 0.01 7.10
CA SER A 41 -2.66 0.18 8.23
C SER A 41 -1.92 0.04 9.55
N ILE A 42 -2.32 0.81 10.56
CA ILE A 42 -1.87 0.67 11.94
C ILE A 42 -3.09 0.33 12.79
N LEU A 43 -3.13 -0.89 13.31
CA LEU A 43 -4.15 -1.38 14.22
C LEU A 43 -3.67 -1.25 15.65
N THR A 44 -4.56 -0.84 16.54
CA THR A 44 -4.34 -0.67 18.00
C THR A 44 -4.85 -1.85 18.82
N GLY A 45 -5.67 -2.70 18.24
CA GLY A 45 -6.39 -3.78 18.91
C GLY A 45 -7.72 -3.36 19.55
N HIS A 46 -8.07 -2.08 19.47
CA HIS A 46 -9.34 -1.54 19.95
C HIS A 46 -10.34 -1.24 18.84
N GLU A 47 -10.04 -1.66 17.60
CA GLU A 47 -10.93 -1.48 16.46
C GLU A 47 -12.22 -2.30 16.60
N THR A 48 -13.33 -1.65 16.24
CA THR A 48 -14.63 -2.30 16.09
C THR A 48 -14.61 -3.27 14.90
N GLU A 49 -15.55 -4.22 14.86
CA GLU A 49 -15.67 -5.12 13.71
C GLU A 49 -16.00 -4.36 12.42
N GLU A 50 -16.77 -3.27 12.49
CA GLU A 50 -17.06 -2.40 11.34
C GLU A 50 -15.79 -1.72 10.79
N GLN A 51 -14.93 -1.18 11.66
CA GLN A 51 -13.65 -0.59 11.23
C GLN A 51 -12.74 -1.62 10.58
N LEU A 52 -12.66 -2.83 11.14
CA LEU A 52 -11.89 -3.92 10.54
C LEU A 52 -12.50 -4.36 9.21
N TYR A 53 -13.82 -4.40 9.09
CA TYR A 53 -14.50 -4.69 7.83
C TYR A 53 -14.19 -3.63 6.77
N ASP A 54 -14.22 -2.35 7.14
CA ASP A 54 -13.90 -1.23 6.27
C ASP A 54 -12.44 -1.22 5.82
N LEU A 55 -11.50 -1.64 6.68
CA LEU A 55 -10.11 -1.87 6.27
C LEU A 55 -10.01 -2.86 5.10
N GLY A 56 -10.93 -3.83 5.02
CA GLY A 56 -11.01 -4.76 3.90
C GLY A 56 -11.23 -4.04 2.56
N LYS A 57 -11.94 -2.90 2.53
CA LYS A 57 -12.08 -2.09 1.32
C LYS A 57 -10.72 -1.53 0.88
N ASP A 58 -9.93 -1.05 1.83
CA ASP A 58 -8.60 -0.49 1.55
C ASP A 58 -7.65 -1.58 1.02
N VAL A 59 -7.83 -2.84 1.43
CA VAL A 59 -7.03 -3.98 0.95
C VAL A 59 -7.52 -4.48 -0.41
N PHE A 60 -8.82 -4.80 -0.53
CA PHE A 60 -9.35 -5.64 -1.62
C PHE A 60 -9.96 -4.86 -2.78
N TYR A 61 -10.33 -3.59 -2.63
CA TYR A 61 -10.82 -2.81 -3.76
C TYR A 61 -9.76 -2.72 -4.85
N TYR A 62 -10.21 -2.77 -6.11
CA TYR A 62 -9.33 -2.87 -7.28
C TYR A 62 -8.34 -4.04 -7.20
N TYR A 63 -8.70 -5.11 -6.48
CA TYR A 63 -7.91 -6.34 -6.32
C TYR A 63 -6.55 -6.13 -5.65
N GLY A 64 -6.34 -5.02 -4.92
CA GLY A 64 -5.05 -4.72 -4.28
C GLY A 64 -3.98 -4.18 -5.23
N LEU A 65 -4.35 -3.70 -6.43
CA LEU A 65 -3.40 -3.32 -7.49
C LEU A 65 -2.93 -1.84 -7.47
N GLY A 66 -3.32 -1.06 -6.47
CA GLY A 66 -3.01 0.38 -6.40
C GLY A 66 -2.06 0.76 -5.27
N CYS A 67 -1.37 1.90 -5.41
CA CYS A 67 -0.55 2.49 -4.34
C CYS A 67 -1.36 2.90 -3.10
N ARG A 68 -2.68 3.08 -3.28
CA ARG A 68 -3.67 3.35 -2.22
C ARG A 68 -4.20 2.07 -1.56
N ASN A 69 -3.87 0.88 -2.07
CA ASN A 69 -4.22 -0.35 -1.40
C ASN A 69 -3.30 -0.62 -0.22
N VAL A 70 -3.87 -1.06 0.90
CA VAL A 70 -3.09 -1.45 2.07
C VAL A 70 -2.38 -2.76 1.77
N SER A 71 -1.05 -2.72 1.67
CA SER A 71 -0.19 -3.88 1.44
C SER A 71 0.47 -4.40 2.71
N LYS A 72 0.47 -3.58 3.78
CA LYS A 72 1.09 -3.92 5.05
C LYS A 72 0.29 -3.43 6.26
N ILE A 73 0.22 -4.25 7.30
CA ILE A 73 -0.51 -3.97 8.54
C ILE A 73 0.44 -4.06 9.74
N TYR A 74 0.53 -2.98 10.50
CA TYR A 74 1.15 -2.96 11.82
C TYR A 74 0.10 -3.24 12.88
N MET A 75 0.41 -4.10 13.84
CA MET A 75 -0.53 -4.48 14.91
C MET A 75 0.21 -4.72 16.23
N PRO A 76 -0.42 -4.56 17.41
CA PRO A 76 0.21 -4.91 18.67
C PRO A 76 0.30 -6.44 18.82
N PRO A 77 1.23 -6.97 19.64
CA PRO A 77 1.35 -8.42 19.89
C PRO A 77 0.09 -9.07 20.47
N THR A 78 -0.83 -8.28 21.01
CA THR A 78 -2.12 -8.73 21.56
C THR A 78 -3.21 -8.88 20.51
N PHE A 79 -2.98 -8.45 19.26
CA PHE A 79 -3.96 -8.55 18.18
C PHE A 79 -3.92 -9.93 17.52
N GLU A 80 -5.07 -10.58 17.43
CA GLU A 80 -5.24 -11.87 16.75
C GLU A 80 -5.52 -11.63 15.25
N ALA A 81 -4.52 -11.86 14.40
CA ALA A 81 -4.63 -11.67 12.94
C ALA A 81 -5.75 -12.52 12.31
N GLU A 82 -6.07 -13.67 12.90
CA GLU A 82 -7.17 -14.58 12.53
C GLU A 82 -8.54 -13.86 12.50
N LYS A 83 -8.71 -12.80 13.30
CA LYS A 83 -9.93 -11.98 13.30
C LYS A 83 -10.20 -11.37 11.92
N LEU A 84 -9.15 -10.97 11.20
CA LEU A 84 -9.27 -10.38 9.86
C LEU A 84 -9.80 -11.41 8.84
N PHE A 85 -9.38 -12.67 8.94
CA PHE A 85 -9.84 -13.73 8.06
C PHE A 85 -11.35 -13.99 8.18
N ARG A 86 -11.89 -13.90 9.40
CA ARG A 86 -13.33 -14.03 9.62
C ARG A 86 -14.09 -12.82 9.10
N ILE A 87 -13.62 -11.61 9.40
CA ILE A 87 -14.32 -10.36 9.07
C ILE A 87 -14.31 -10.11 7.56
N TRP A 88 -13.27 -10.52 6.86
CA TRP A 88 -13.11 -10.25 5.43
C TRP A 88 -13.71 -11.29 4.50
N GLU A 89 -14.45 -12.29 4.99
CA GLU A 89 -15.02 -13.34 4.14
C GLU A 89 -15.91 -12.78 3.01
N ASP A 90 -16.60 -11.66 3.24
CA ASP A 90 -17.40 -10.98 2.21
C ASP A 90 -16.57 -10.49 1.01
N TYR A 91 -15.26 -10.30 1.17
CA TYR A 91 -14.35 -9.91 0.08
C TYR A 91 -13.87 -11.09 -0.76
N ARG A 92 -14.29 -12.32 -0.45
CA ARG A 92 -13.90 -13.54 -1.18
C ARG A 92 -14.07 -13.44 -2.69
N TYR A 93 -15.01 -12.64 -3.18
CA TYR A 93 -15.25 -12.41 -4.61
C TYR A 93 -13.99 -12.00 -5.40
N VAL A 94 -12.94 -11.45 -4.74
CA VAL A 94 -11.69 -11.11 -5.44
C VAL A 94 -11.04 -12.31 -6.12
N ILE A 95 -11.24 -13.52 -5.59
CA ILE A 95 -10.67 -14.75 -6.15
C ILE A 95 -11.32 -15.18 -7.46
N ASP A 96 -12.52 -14.68 -7.77
CA ASP A 96 -13.20 -14.98 -9.03
C ASP A 96 -12.52 -14.29 -10.22
N ASN A 97 -11.65 -13.30 -9.96
CA ASN A 97 -10.78 -12.73 -10.97
C ASN A 97 -9.58 -13.63 -11.25
N ASN A 98 -9.51 -14.18 -12.47
CA ASN A 98 -8.44 -15.09 -12.89
C ASN A 98 -7.03 -14.53 -12.67
N LYS A 99 -6.79 -13.22 -12.87
CA LYS A 99 -5.46 -12.64 -12.65
C LYS A 99 -5.09 -12.62 -11.18
N TYR A 100 -6.04 -12.26 -10.32
CA TYR A 100 -5.84 -12.27 -8.87
C TYR A 100 -5.61 -13.71 -8.38
N LYS A 101 -6.46 -14.66 -8.79
CA LYS A 101 -6.31 -16.08 -8.47
C LYS A 101 -4.96 -16.65 -8.87
N ASN A 102 -4.50 -16.39 -10.09
CA ASN A 102 -3.21 -16.87 -10.55
C ASN A 102 -2.06 -16.31 -9.68
N ASN A 103 -2.16 -15.07 -9.21
CA ASN A 103 -1.18 -14.51 -8.28
C ASN A 103 -1.25 -15.15 -6.90
N TYR A 104 -2.46 -15.40 -6.39
CA TYR A 104 -2.68 -16.12 -5.14
C TYR A 104 -2.07 -17.52 -5.18
N ASP A 105 -2.40 -18.32 -6.19
CA ASP A 105 -1.90 -19.69 -6.33
C ASP A 105 -0.36 -19.69 -6.45
N TYR A 106 0.21 -18.77 -7.23
CA TYR A 106 1.66 -18.62 -7.39
C TYR A 106 2.36 -18.23 -6.09
N ASN A 107 1.91 -17.17 -5.41
CA ASN A 107 2.56 -16.69 -4.18
C ASN A 107 2.37 -17.69 -3.04
N ARG A 108 1.23 -18.37 -2.96
CA ARG A 108 1.01 -19.45 -1.99
C ARG A 108 2.00 -20.61 -2.20
N ALA A 109 2.19 -21.04 -3.44
CA ALA A 109 3.17 -22.08 -3.76
C ALA A 109 4.60 -21.66 -3.37
N LEU A 110 4.97 -20.40 -3.60
CA LEU A 110 6.28 -19.87 -3.19
C LEU A 110 6.46 -19.87 -1.67
N LEU A 111 5.47 -19.41 -0.90
CA LEU A 111 5.54 -19.39 0.56
C LEU A 111 5.66 -20.82 1.14
N LEU A 112 4.91 -21.78 0.59
CA LEU A 112 4.98 -23.19 0.96
C LEU A 112 6.35 -23.82 0.62
N LEU A 113 6.86 -23.58 -0.59
CA LEU A 113 8.16 -24.09 -1.03
C LEU A 113 9.31 -23.57 -0.18
N ASN A 114 9.24 -22.29 0.21
CA ASN A 114 10.25 -21.63 1.03
C ASN A 114 10.08 -21.91 2.54
N GLN A 115 9.05 -22.66 2.94
CA GLN A 115 8.69 -22.90 4.34
C GLN A 115 8.55 -21.59 5.15
N THR A 116 8.10 -20.52 4.48
CA THR A 116 7.89 -19.22 5.12
C THR A 116 6.61 -19.30 5.96
N PRO A 117 6.64 -19.00 7.28
CA PRO A 117 5.43 -18.95 8.09
C PRO A 117 4.43 -17.93 7.52
N HIS A 118 3.18 -18.36 7.35
CA HIS A 118 2.11 -17.52 6.84
C HIS A 118 0.74 -18.03 7.30
N LEU A 119 -0.21 -17.11 7.41
CA LEU A 119 -1.64 -17.39 7.56
C LEU A 119 -2.28 -17.32 6.17
N ALA A 120 -3.23 -18.20 5.87
CA ALA A 120 -3.90 -18.22 4.58
C ALA A 120 -5.34 -18.73 4.69
N ASN A 121 -6.24 -18.14 3.91
CA ASN A 121 -7.53 -18.73 3.55
C ASN A 121 -7.61 -18.90 2.03
N ASP A 122 -8.80 -19.11 1.49
CA ASP A 122 -9.00 -19.39 0.07
C ASP A 122 -8.75 -18.21 -0.89
N PHE A 123 -8.56 -16.98 -0.41
CA PHE A 123 -8.45 -15.80 -1.28
C PHE A 123 -7.38 -14.77 -0.88
N PHE A 124 -6.79 -14.86 0.30
CA PHE A 124 -5.63 -14.03 0.65
C PHE A 124 -4.73 -14.72 1.68
N MET A 125 -3.55 -14.14 1.86
CA MET A 125 -2.53 -14.62 2.80
C MET A 125 -1.99 -13.46 3.62
N MET A 126 -1.52 -13.76 4.83
CA MET A 126 -0.75 -12.85 5.66
C MET A 126 0.60 -13.45 6.00
N ALA A 127 1.67 -12.70 5.84
CA ALA A 127 3.03 -13.14 6.16
C ALA A 127 3.75 -12.08 7.03
N GLU A 128 4.44 -12.53 8.06
CA GLU A 128 5.22 -11.63 8.91
C GLU A 128 6.47 -11.18 8.14
N GLU A 129 6.56 -9.89 7.83
CA GLU A 129 7.61 -9.39 6.96
C GLU A 129 7.86 -7.89 7.16
N SER A 130 9.14 -7.51 7.21
CA SER A 130 9.62 -6.14 7.36
C SER A 130 9.41 -5.27 6.11
N ARG A 131 9.45 -5.89 4.92
CA ARG A 131 9.27 -5.20 3.63
C ARG A 131 7.90 -4.52 3.53
N LEU A 132 7.89 -3.28 3.04
CA LEU A 132 6.68 -2.47 2.88
C LEU A 132 5.76 -3.00 1.77
N PHE A 133 6.35 -3.35 0.62
CA PHE A 133 5.62 -3.83 -0.55
C PHE A 133 5.38 -5.34 -0.44
N SER A 134 4.12 -5.76 -0.50
CA SER A 134 3.74 -7.16 -0.53
C SER A 134 3.42 -7.62 -1.96
N PRO A 135 3.62 -8.92 -2.27
CA PRO A 135 3.08 -9.51 -3.48
C PRO A 135 1.55 -9.40 -3.49
N LEU A 136 0.95 -9.34 -4.69
CA LEU A 136 -0.50 -9.36 -4.82
C LEU A 136 -1.08 -10.59 -4.10
N SER A 137 -2.24 -10.43 -3.45
CA SER A 137 -2.93 -11.43 -2.59
C SER A 137 -2.24 -11.81 -1.27
N THR A 138 -1.05 -11.26 -1.01
CA THR A 138 -0.36 -11.38 0.27
C THR A 138 -0.37 -10.02 0.96
N ILE A 139 -0.64 -10.00 2.25
CA ILE A 139 -0.58 -8.80 3.09
C ILE A 139 0.58 -9.02 4.05
N HIS A 140 1.56 -8.12 4.07
CA HIS A 140 2.60 -8.19 5.08
C HIS A 140 2.05 -7.72 6.41
N TYR A 141 2.53 -8.30 7.50
CA TYR A 141 2.29 -7.75 8.82
C TYR A 141 3.57 -7.70 9.64
N GLU A 142 3.57 -6.82 10.63
CA GLU A 142 4.67 -6.69 11.58
C GLU A 142 4.12 -6.18 12.91
N TYR A 143 4.63 -6.73 14.01
CA TYR A 143 4.24 -6.26 15.34
C TYR A 143 5.00 -4.99 15.72
N TYR A 144 4.36 -4.13 16.51
CA TYR A 144 5.01 -2.99 17.18
C TYR A 144 4.79 -3.04 18.69
N SER A 145 5.80 -2.69 19.49
CA SER A 145 5.71 -2.78 20.96
C SER A 145 4.92 -1.63 21.58
N ASP A 146 5.13 -0.42 21.08
CA ASP A 146 4.60 0.82 21.63
C ASP A 146 4.62 1.94 20.58
N SER A 147 4.14 3.13 20.96
CA SER A 147 4.09 4.28 20.05
C SER A 147 5.46 4.76 19.58
N ILE A 148 6.52 4.56 20.36
CA ILE A 148 7.88 4.98 20.00
C ILE A 148 8.43 4.05 18.93
N ASP A 149 8.28 2.73 19.12
CA ASP A 149 8.64 1.74 18.12
C ASP A 149 7.88 1.97 16.80
N MET A 150 6.56 2.17 16.88
CA MET A 150 5.75 2.47 15.70
C MET A 150 6.23 3.76 15.00
N GLN A 151 6.51 4.83 15.73
CA GLN A 151 7.03 6.07 15.14
C GLN A 151 8.39 5.86 14.46
N ASN A 152 9.27 5.06 15.06
CA ASN A 152 10.57 4.73 14.46
C ASN A 152 10.38 3.96 13.14
N LYS A 153 9.48 2.96 13.13
CA LYS A 153 9.14 2.22 11.91
C LYS A 153 8.56 3.14 10.83
N MET A 154 7.67 4.06 11.20
CA MET A 154 7.09 5.06 10.29
C MET A 154 8.13 5.97 9.67
N ASN A 155 9.07 6.48 10.47
CA ASN A 155 10.12 7.37 9.99
C ASN A 155 11.01 6.69 8.94
N LEU A 156 11.22 5.37 9.04
CA LEU A 156 12.04 4.61 8.09
C LEU A 156 11.39 4.46 6.70
N ILE A 157 10.06 4.53 6.63
CA ILE A 157 9.31 4.26 5.40
C ILE A 157 8.53 5.47 4.89
N GLN A 158 8.59 6.61 5.59
CA GLN A 158 7.75 7.78 5.35
C GLN A 158 7.74 8.25 3.89
N GLU A 159 8.89 8.23 3.20
CA GLU A 159 8.99 8.69 1.82
C GLU A 159 8.36 7.74 0.78
N ASP A 160 8.06 6.50 1.19
CA ASP A 160 7.47 5.46 0.34
C ASP A 160 5.98 5.27 0.63
N LEU A 161 5.41 6.04 1.56
CA LEU A 161 4.01 5.96 1.95
C LEU A 161 3.11 6.86 1.10
N GLN A 162 1.97 6.30 0.69
CA GLN A 162 0.89 7.02 0.02
C GLN A 162 -0.27 7.33 0.97
N CYS A 163 -0.69 6.36 1.77
CA CYS A 163 -1.71 6.52 2.81
C CYS A 163 -1.29 5.75 4.06
N VAL A 164 -1.67 6.30 5.21
CA VAL A 164 -1.58 5.64 6.51
C VAL A 164 -3.02 5.50 7.01
N VAL A 165 -3.50 4.26 7.14
CA VAL A 165 -4.84 3.97 7.60
C VAL A 165 -4.79 3.67 9.09
N ALA A 166 -5.47 4.49 9.90
CA ALA A 166 -5.50 4.32 11.35
C ALA A 166 -6.69 5.05 11.98
N ASN A 167 -7.05 4.68 13.21
CA ASN A 167 -8.10 5.36 13.98
C ASN A 167 -7.63 6.66 14.67
N THR A 168 -6.43 7.15 14.34
CA THR A 168 -5.83 8.34 14.94
C THR A 168 -5.99 9.55 14.02
N GLU A 169 -6.16 10.72 14.63
CA GLU A 169 -6.33 11.99 13.90
C GLU A 169 -5.14 12.26 12.98
N GLY A 170 -5.42 12.79 11.78
CA GLY A 170 -4.41 13.05 10.74
C GLY A 170 -4.12 11.87 9.81
N ASN A 171 -4.63 10.66 10.11
CA ASN A 171 -4.53 9.49 9.24
C ASN A 171 -5.80 9.31 8.38
N THR A 172 -5.68 8.51 7.33
CA THR A 172 -6.82 8.10 6.51
C THR A 172 -7.70 7.16 7.33
N ALA A 173 -9.01 7.44 7.37
CA ALA A 173 -9.95 6.54 8.05
C ALA A 173 -10.07 5.20 7.31
N PHE A 174 -10.45 4.14 8.02
CA PHE A 174 -10.70 2.84 7.43
C PHE A 174 -11.75 2.90 6.32
N GLY A 175 -11.48 2.21 5.22
CA GLY A 175 -12.31 2.14 4.02
C GLY A 175 -12.28 3.39 3.14
N LYS A 176 -11.35 4.32 3.37
CA LYS A 176 -11.28 5.62 2.67
C LYS A 176 -10.10 5.78 1.72
N THR A 177 -9.14 4.84 1.63
CA THR A 177 -7.94 5.07 0.80
C THR A 177 -8.26 5.28 -0.67
N GLN A 178 -9.34 4.66 -1.15
CA GLN A 178 -9.81 4.70 -2.53
C GLN A 178 -10.78 5.87 -2.82
N PHE A 179 -11.02 6.74 -1.83
CA PHE A 179 -11.91 7.89 -1.94
C PHE A 179 -11.16 9.18 -1.61
N PRO A 180 -10.14 9.56 -2.41
CA PRO A 180 -9.38 10.78 -2.17
C PRO A 180 -10.25 12.04 -2.30
N GLU A 181 -10.00 13.01 -1.45
CA GLU A 181 -10.57 14.34 -1.57
C GLU A 181 -9.90 15.14 -2.69
N LEU A 182 -10.50 16.27 -3.08
CA LEU A 182 -9.98 17.13 -4.16
C LEU A 182 -8.56 17.65 -3.91
N TRP A 183 -8.14 17.72 -2.65
CA TRP A 183 -6.80 18.17 -2.23
C TRP A 183 -5.84 17.01 -1.90
N ASP A 184 -6.27 15.75 -2.01
CA ASP A 184 -5.45 14.57 -1.72
C ASP A 184 -4.59 14.16 -2.92
N TYR A 185 -3.66 15.04 -3.30
CA TYR A 185 -2.76 14.81 -4.42
C TYR A 185 -1.87 13.57 -4.22
N ALA A 186 -1.65 12.84 -5.31
CA ALA A 186 -0.69 11.73 -5.34
C ALA A 186 0.69 12.23 -4.89
N ASP A 187 1.40 11.40 -4.14
CA ASP A 187 2.73 11.70 -3.58
C ASP A 187 2.79 12.93 -2.65
N HIS A 188 1.64 13.50 -2.26
CA HIS A 188 1.50 14.79 -1.55
C HIS A 188 2.06 15.99 -2.33
N VAL A 189 2.09 15.89 -3.67
CA VAL A 189 2.59 16.95 -4.56
C VAL A 189 1.42 17.63 -5.28
N ASP A 190 1.19 18.90 -4.96
CA ASP A 190 0.18 19.73 -5.63
C ASP A 190 0.54 19.96 -7.10
N THR A 191 -0.10 19.18 -7.97
CA THR A 191 0.16 19.21 -9.41
C THR A 191 -0.39 20.49 -10.04
N MET A 192 -1.46 21.06 -9.48
CA MET A 192 -2.04 22.30 -10.01
C MET A 192 -1.14 23.48 -9.70
N LYS A 193 -0.63 23.55 -8.47
CA LYS A 193 0.39 24.54 -8.09
C LYS A 193 1.62 24.44 -8.98
N PHE A 194 2.15 23.24 -9.19
CA PHE A 194 3.28 23.02 -10.10
C PHE A 194 3.03 23.59 -11.49
N LEU A 195 1.87 23.29 -12.09
CA LEU A 195 1.53 23.74 -13.45
C LEU A 195 1.36 25.26 -13.56
N VAL A 196 0.91 25.93 -12.50
CA VAL A 196 0.73 27.40 -12.46
C VAL A 196 2.07 28.13 -12.24
N GLU A 197 3.06 27.46 -11.64
CA GLU A 197 4.39 28.02 -11.35
C GLU A 197 5.42 27.79 -12.49
N LEU A 198 5.04 27.13 -13.59
CA LEU A 198 5.85 26.95 -14.80
C LEU A 198 6.04 28.27 -15.57
#